data_AF-A0A7Z0LIK3-F1
#
_entry.id   AF-A0A7Z0LIK3-F1
#
_cell.length_a   1.000
_cell.length_b   1.000
_cell.length_c   1.000
_cell.angle_alpha   90.00
_cell.angle_beta   90.00
_cell.angle_gamma   90.00
#
_symmetry.space_group_name_H-M   'P 1'
#
loop_
_entity.id
_entity.type
_entity.pdbx_description
1 polymer ?
#
loop_
_entity_poly.entity_id
_entity_poly.type
_entity_poly.pdbx_seq_one_letter_code
_entity_poly.pdbx_strand_id
1 'polypeptide(L)'
;MRYTEAKEHTPGRLHELFVDPYHAFDNDSHERQLHIRVMLYLLAVRPMQHDLLTLRVIHGWENGGCEPADLKYMEYPLRDITDLHRAADEFTSAMKNNVAFPEQKGSLLAKPLSDAMADAKADGQPLDDETRARPARWPSFEGGLALYTLFKMYHRLVYGEDDAYRSSQCRTSQGIREIHEFHLEEGEFAFLAPPGRHFATERTRLILHESQLEPFKRLLIASAPLFESA
;
A
#
# COMPACT_ATOMS: atom_id res chain seq x y z
N MET A 1 17.30 14.89 21.17
CA MET A 1 16.70 15.00 19.82
C MET A 1 15.23 14.58 19.93
N ARG A 2 14.29 15.44 19.55
CA ARG A 2 12.87 15.08 19.47
C ARG A 2 12.65 14.51 18.06
N TYR A 3 12.75 13.19 17.93
CA TYR A 3 12.42 12.49 16.70
C TYR A 3 10.96 12.83 16.31
N THR A 4 10.75 13.55 15.22
CA THR A 4 9.40 13.67 14.59
C THR A 4 9.24 12.57 13.55
N GLU A 5 9.67 11.37 13.95
CA GLU A 5 9.61 10.16 13.15
C GLU A 5 8.17 9.72 12.94
N ALA A 6 7.95 9.09 11.79
CA ALA A 6 6.76 8.30 11.52
C ALA A 6 6.51 7.38 12.72
N LYS A 7 5.32 7.46 13.32
CA LYS A 7 4.96 6.51 14.36
C LYS A 7 4.53 5.22 13.67
N GLU A 8 5.49 4.42 13.22
CA GLU A 8 5.26 3.09 12.63
C GLU A 8 4.39 2.21 13.55
N HIS A 9 4.43 2.49 14.87
CA HIS A 9 3.64 1.80 15.89
C HIS A 9 2.40 2.57 16.37
N THR A 10 1.99 3.65 15.71
CA THR A 10 0.69 4.28 16.03
C THR A 10 -0.40 3.71 15.13
N PRO A 11 -1.40 3.03 15.72
CA PRO A 11 -2.62 2.66 15.04
C PRO A 11 -3.19 3.81 14.19
N GLY A 12 -3.47 3.54 12.91
CA GLY A 12 -4.31 4.44 12.11
C GLY A 12 -5.78 4.36 12.53
N ARG A 13 -6.61 5.30 12.08
CA ARG A 13 -8.00 5.45 12.56
C ARG A 13 -8.88 4.21 12.43
N LEU A 14 -8.65 3.39 11.40
CA LEU A 14 -9.44 2.17 11.16
C LEU A 14 -8.89 0.98 11.94
N HIS A 15 -7.79 1.12 12.67
CA HIS A 15 -7.24 0.03 13.47
C HIS A 15 -8.27 -0.48 14.47
N GLU A 16 -8.83 0.40 15.28
CA GLU A 16 -9.79 0.07 16.34
C GLU A 16 -11.04 -0.64 15.82
N LEU A 17 -11.48 -0.33 14.59
CA LEU A 17 -12.65 -0.96 13.97
C LEU A 17 -12.41 -2.41 13.54
N PHE A 18 -11.14 -2.83 13.44
CA PHE A 18 -10.76 -4.03 12.70
C PHE A 18 -9.68 -4.89 13.39
N VAL A 19 -9.20 -4.51 14.58
CA VAL A 19 -8.18 -5.25 15.35
C VAL A 19 -8.64 -6.67 15.73
N ASP A 20 -9.88 -6.81 16.15
CA ASP A 20 -10.43 -8.05 16.70
C ASP A 20 -11.35 -8.82 15.74
N PRO A 21 -12.14 -8.19 14.85
CA PRO A 21 -13.08 -8.92 14.00
C PRO A 21 -12.46 -9.93 13.04
N TYR A 22 -11.21 -9.74 12.62
CA TYR A 22 -10.56 -10.68 11.70
C TYR A 22 -10.03 -11.94 12.40
N HIS A 23 -9.90 -11.92 13.73
CA HIS A 23 -9.54 -13.08 14.54
C HIS A 23 -10.73 -13.69 15.28
N ALA A 24 -11.69 -12.85 15.67
CA ALA A 24 -12.82 -13.25 16.50
C ALA A 24 -13.92 -13.99 15.74
N PHE A 25 -13.96 -13.88 14.41
CA PHE A 25 -15.01 -14.48 13.59
C PHE A 25 -14.45 -15.34 12.46
N ASP A 26 -15.16 -16.43 12.14
CA ASP A 26 -14.88 -17.26 10.96
C ASP A 26 -14.90 -16.44 9.67
N ASN A 27 -14.17 -16.91 8.64
CA ASN A 27 -14.02 -16.19 7.37
C ASN A 27 -15.36 -15.88 6.68
N ASP A 28 -16.33 -16.79 6.82
CA ASP A 28 -17.68 -16.70 6.24
C ASP A 28 -18.70 -16.00 7.16
N SER A 29 -18.28 -15.52 8.34
CA SER A 29 -19.18 -14.81 9.25
C SER A 29 -19.71 -13.52 8.62
N HIS A 30 -20.99 -13.22 8.86
CA HIS A 30 -21.62 -12.01 8.34
C HIS A 30 -20.95 -10.74 8.90
N GLU A 31 -20.47 -10.80 10.13
CA GLU A 31 -19.77 -9.73 10.83
C GLU A 31 -18.45 -9.36 10.14
N ARG A 32 -17.59 -10.36 9.85
CA ARG A 32 -16.34 -10.14 9.10
C ARG A 32 -16.61 -9.59 7.71
N GLN A 33 -17.59 -10.16 7.01
CA GLN A 33 -17.96 -9.72 5.66
C GLN A 33 -18.48 -8.27 5.67
N LEU A 34 -19.30 -7.89 6.65
CA LEU A 34 -19.76 -6.51 6.82
C LEU A 34 -18.58 -5.55 7.06
N HIS A 35 -17.62 -5.93 7.89
CA HIS A 35 -16.43 -5.13 8.15
C HIS A 35 -15.59 -4.89 6.89
N ILE A 36 -15.33 -5.95 6.11
CA ILE A 36 -14.64 -5.84 4.81
C ILE A 36 -15.40 -4.88 3.88
N ARG A 37 -16.72 -5.00 3.81
CA ARG A 37 -17.56 -4.14 2.97
C ARG A 37 -17.48 -2.68 3.40
N VAL A 38 -17.61 -2.38 4.68
CA VAL A 38 -17.49 -1.02 5.23
C VAL A 38 -16.09 -0.46 4.94
N MET A 39 -15.06 -1.26 5.11
CA MET A 39 -13.68 -0.89 4.80
C MET A 39 -13.51 -0.51 3.32
N LEU A 40 -13.95 -1.37 2.39
CA LEU A 40 -13.83 -1.13 0.95
C LEU A 40 -14.67 0.07 0.53
N TYR A 41 -15.84 0.27 1.13
CA TYR A 41 -16.63 1.47 0.88
C TYR A 41 -15.88 2.73 1.31
N LEU A 42 -15.33 2.73 2.52
CA LEU A 42 -14.61 3.87 3.05
C LEU A 42 -13.34 4.13 2.25
N LEU A 43 -12.47 3.14 2.05
CA LEU A 43 -11.12 3.30 1.51
C LEU A 43 -11.01 3.23 -0.01
N ALA A 44 -11.94 2.56 -0.70
CA ALA A 44 -11.93 2.44 -2.16
C ALA A 44 -13.10 3.19 -2.80
N VAL A 45 -14.35 2.79 -2.54
CA VAL A 45 -15.53 3.29 -3.28
C VAL A 45 -15.69 4.80 -3.12
N ARG A 46 -15.63 5.33 -1.89
CA ARG A 46 -15.75 6.77 -1.66
C ARG A 46 -14.65 7.57 -2.36
N PRO A 47 -13.35 7.24 -2.22
CA PRO A 47 -12.30 7.89 -2.99
C PRO A 47 -12.49 7.79 -4.50
N MET A 48 -12.96 6.66 -5.03
CA MET A 48 -13.26 6.51 -6.47
C MET A 48 -14.33 7.51 -6.93
N GLN A 49 -15.44 7.61 -6.19
CA GLN A 49 -16.54 8.56 -6.46
C GLN A 49 -16.10 10.03 -6.45
N HIS A 50 -14.97 10.34 -5.81
CA HIS A 50 -14.41 11.69 -5.73
C HIS A 50 -13.18 11.91 -6.63
N ASP A 51 -12.85 10.98 -7.53
CA ASP A 51 -11.62 11.01 -8.34
C ASP A 51 -10.33 11.09 -7.49
N LEU A 52 -10.37 10.54 -6.28
CA LEU A 52 -9.29 10.57 -5.28
C LEU A 52 -8.61 9.20 -5.09
N LEU A 53 -9.06 8.12 -5.76
CA LEU A 53 -8.36 6.84 -5.68
C LEU A 53 -7.33 6.69 -6.80
N THR A 54 -6.13 6.26 -6.43
CA THR A 54 -5.11 5.79 -7.37
C THR A 54 -4.72 4.37 -6.99
N LEU A 55 -4.83 3.43 -7.93
CA LEU A 55 -4.24 2.10 -7.82
C LEU A 55 -2.76 2.18 -8.16
N ARG A 56 -1.93 1.53 -7.37
CA ARG A 56 -0.53 1.25 -7.63
C ARG A 56 -0.33 -0.26 -7.63
N VAL A 57 -0.02 -0.80 -8.79
CA VAL A 57 0.36 -2.21 -8.95
C VAL A 57 1.86 -2.31 -8.81
N ILE A 58 2.36 -3.13 -7.90
CA ILE A 58 3.79 -3.39 -7.71
C ILE A 58 4.18 -4.76 -8.29
N HIS A 59 5.40 -4.87 -8.81
CA HIS A 59 5.98 -6.11 -9.34
C HIS A 59 7.51 -6.04 -9.39
N GLY A 60 8.16 -7.09 -9.86
CA GLY A 60 9.60 -7.11 -10.18
C GLY A 60 10.52 -7.66 -9.08
N TRP A 61 10.09 -7.65 -7.82
CA TRP A 61 10.79 -8.41 -6.78
C TRP A 61 10.53 -9.91 -6.95
N GLU A 62 11.60 -10.66 -7.20
CA GLU A 62 11.60 -12.12 -7.28
C GLU A 62 11.93 -12.74 -5.91
N ASN A 63 11.58 -14.01 -5.67
CA ASN A 63 11.83 -14.73 -4.42
C ASN A 63 13.19 -14.43 -3.76
N GLY A 64 13.15 -13.73 -2.62
CA GLY A 64 14.33 -13.37 -1.82
C GLY A 64 15.03 -12.07 -2.25
N GLY A 65 14.56 -11.41 -3.30
CA GLY A 65 15.01 -10.10 -3.76
C GLY A 65 14.45 -8.97 -2.90
N CYS A 66 15.27 -7.96 -2.61
CA CYS A 66 14.83 -6.78 -1.88
C CYS A 66 15.50 -5.49 -2.35
N GLU A 67 16.13 -5.54 -3.53
CA GLU A 67 16.82 -4.40 -4.10
C GLU A 67 15.82 -3.30 -4.48
N PRO A 68 15.93 -2.08 -3.92
CA PRO A 68 14.95 -1.01 -4.14
C PRO A 68 14.75 -0.60 -5.61
N ALA A 69 15.74 -0.87 -6.46
CA ALA A 69 15.71 -0.55 -7.89
C ALA A 69 14.89 -1.58 -8.70
N ASP A 70 14.77 -2.81 -8.21
CA ASP A 70 14.06 -3.89 -8.88
C ASP A 70 12.56 -3.84 -8.62
N LEU A 71 12.12 -3.09 -7.59
CA LEU A 71 10.70 -2.84 -7.34
C LEU A 71 10.14 -1.88 -8.39
N LYS A 72 9.38 -2.46 -9.31
CA LYS A 72 8.67 -1.77 -10.38
C LYS A 72 7.23 -1.51 -9.98
N TYR A 73 6.60 -0.56 -10.67
CA TYR A 73 5.21 -0.22 -10.42
C TYR A 73 4.54 0.44 -11.61
N MET A 74 3.21 0.41 -11.60
CA MET A 74 2.36 1.20 -12.49
C MET A 74 1.20 1.81 -11.69
N GLU A 75 0.84 3.05 -12.00
CA GLU A 75 -0.28 3.73 -11.36
C GLU A 75 -1.46 3.96 -12.32
N TYR A 76 -2.67 3.77 -11.79
CA TYR A 76 -3.93 3.98 -12.49
C TYR A 76 -4.86 4.84 -11.64
N PRO A 77 -5.35 5.99 -12.11
CA PRO A 77 -6.51 6.64 -11.52
C PRO A 77 -7.69 5.65 -11.57
N LEU A 78 -8.37 5.46 -10.44
CA LEU A 78 -9.57 4.61 -10.38
C LEU A 78 -10.79 5.48 -10.08
N ARG A 79 -11.68 5.61 -11.06
CA ARG A 79 -12.96 6.32 -10.91
C ARG A 79 -14.13 5.37 -10.69
N ASP A 80 -14.03 4.20 -11.29
CA ASP A 80 -15.05 3.16 -11.27
C ASP A 80 -14.42 1.77 -11.41
N ILE A 81 -15.26 0.74 -11.43
CA ILE A 81 -14.81 -0.64 -11.60
C ILE A 81 -14.25 -0.90 -13.00
N THR A 82 -14.62 -0.11 -14.01
CA THR A 82 -14.12 -0.25 -15.38
C THR A 82 -12.64 0.12 -15.47
N ASP A 83 -12.20 1.13 -14.73
CA ASP A 83 -10.77 1.45 -14.63
C ASP A 83 -9.97 0.30 -13.98
N LEU A 84 -10.53 -0.37 -12.98
CA LEU A 84 -9.89 -1.54 -12.36
C LEU A 84 -9.82 -2.73 -13.33
N HIS A 85 -10.88 -2.98 -14.13
CA HIS A 85 -10.85 -3.99 -15.19
C HIS A 85 -9.73 -3.69 -16.19
N ARG A 86 -9.60 -2.44 -16.64
CA ARG A 86 -8.54 -2.04 -17.58
C ARG A 86 -7.15 -2.34 -17.02
N ALA A 87 -6.89 -1.96 -15.76
CA ALA A 87 -5.61 -2.23 -15.11
C ALA A 87 -5.33 -3.74 -15.03
N ALA A 88 -6.31 -4.55 -14.64
CA ALA A 88 -6.18 -6.01 -14.58
C ALA A 88 -5.95 -6.65 -15.96
N ASP A 89 -6.64 -6.16 -16.99
CA ASP A 89 -6.54 -6.67 -18.36
C ASP A 89 -5.18 -6.36 -18.99
N GLU A 90 -4.58 -5.20 -18.68
CA GLU A 90 -3.23 -4.84 -19.15
C GLU A 90 -2.17 -5.82 -18.64
N PHE A 91 -2.17 -6.12 -17.33
CA PHE A 91 -1.24 -7.09 -16.73
C PHE A 91 -1.51 -8.51 -17.21
N THR A 92 -2.78 -8.91 -17.28
CA THR A 92 -3.18 -10.23 -17.79
C THR A 92 -2.75 -10.41 -19.25
N SER A 93 -2.91 -9.38 -20.08
CA SER A 93 -2.49 -9.40 -21.47
C SER A 93 -0.98 -9.43 -21.61
N ALA A 94 -0.25 -8.69 -20.78
CA ALA A 94 1.21 -8.72 -20.78
C ALA A 94 1.75 -10.13 -20.43
N MET A 95 1.16 -10.77 -19.41
CA MET A 95 1.47 -12.15 -19.03
C MET A 95 1.17 -13.14 -20.17
N LYS A 96 -0.04 -13.09 -20.76
CA LYS A 96 -0.47 -14.01 -21.83
C LYS A 96 0.39 -13.89 -23.09
N ASN A 97 0.82 -12.67 -23.41
CA ASN A 97 1.63 -12.41 -24.60
C ASN A 97 3.14 -12.52 -24.32
N ASN A 98 3.54 -12.88 -23.11
CA ASN A 98 4.93 -12.96 -22.67
C ASN A 98 5.73 -11.68 -22.97
N VAL A 99 5.12 -10.52 -22.71
CA VAL A 99 5.77 -9.21 -22.78
C VAL A 99 5.99 -8.64 -21.38
N ALA A 100 6.87 -7.64 -21.29
CA ALA A 100 7.11 -6.96 -20.02
C ALA A 100 5.82 -6.35 -19.47
N PHE A 101 5.64 -6.42 -18.15
CA PHE A 101 4.54 -5.77 -17.47
C PHE A 101 4.58 -4.25 -17.62
N PRO A 102 3.41 -3.57 -17.58
CA PRO A 102 3.35 -2.12 -17.53
C PRO A 102 4.23 -1.59 -16.38
N GLU A 103 5.03 -0.56 -16.67
CA GLU A 103 5.87 0.11 -15.69
C GLU A 103 5.91 1.62 -15.92
N GLN A 104 5.92 2.38 -14.83
CA GLN A 104 6.12 3.81 -14.85
C GLN A 104 7.61 4.14 -14.72
N LYS A 105 8.06 5.20 -15.42
CA LYS A 105 9.42 5.72 -15.25
C LYS A 105 9.58 6.29 -13.84
N GLY A 106 10.41 5.65 -13.02
CA GLY A 106 10.77 6.10 -11.68
C GLY A 106 11.06 4.93 -10.75
N SER A 107 11.33 5.22 -9.48
CA SER A 107 11.49 4.21 -8.44
C SER A 107 10.68 4.58 -7.21
N LEU A 108 10.03 3.59 -6.61
CA LEU A 108 9.28 3.76 -5.36
C LEU A 108 10.18 3.95 -4.15
N LEU A 109 11.37 3.34 -4.16
CA LEU A 109 12.27 3.30 -3.01
C LEU A 109 13.69 3.75 -3.34
N ALA A 110 14.28 3.35 -4.46
CA ALA A 110 15.70 3.64 -4.75
C ALA A 110 16.01 5.14 -4.84
N LYS A 111 15.20 5.90 -5.58
CA LYS A 111 15.38 7.35 -5.69
C LYS A 111 15.08 8.06 -4.36
N PRO A 112 13.92 7.83 -3.70
CA PRO A 112 13.66 8.40 -2.38
C PRO A 112 14.74 8.06 -1.33
N LEU A 113 15.29 6.84 -1.37
CA LEU A 113 16.41 6.43 -0.52
C LEU A 113 17.68 7.20 -0.83
N SER A 114 18.05 7.30 -2.10
CA SER A 114 19.23 8.08 -2.50
C SER A 114 19.12 9.54 -2.10
N ASP A 115 17.94 10.14 -2.27
CA ASP A 115 17.68 11.54 -1.93
C ASP A 115 17.77 11.73 -0.40
N ALA A 116 17.09 10.89 0.40
CA ALA A 116 17.15 10.97 1.87
C ALA A 116 18.57 10.72 2.43
N MET A 117 19.33 9.81 1.82
CA MET A 117 20.72 9.58 2.20
C MET A 117 21.63 10.76 1.85
N ALA A 118 21.37 11.46 0.74
CA ALA A 118 22.13 12.65 0.37
C ALA A 118 21.87 13.80 1.34
N ASP A 119 20.60 14.00 1.73
CA ASP A 119 20.20 15.01 2.72
C ASP A 119 20.82 14.72 4.08
N ALA A 120 20.72 13.47 4.57
CA ALA A 120 21.35 13.08 5.84
C ALA A 120 22.88 13.28 5.85
N LYS A 121 23.56 13.02 4.73
CA LYS A 121 25.00 13.31 4.58
C LYS A 121 25.29 14.81 4.58
N ALA A 122 24.46 15.61 3.92
CA ALA A 122 24.59 17.07 3.91
C ALA A 122 24.43 17.66 5.32
N ASP A 123 23.58 17.04 6.15
CA ASP A 123 23.38 17.38 7.55
C ASP A 123 24.46 16.81 8.50
N GLY A 124 25.49 16.18 7.96
CA GLY A 124 26.63 15.66 8.71
C GLY A 124 26.39 14.33 9.43
N GLN A 125 25.33 13.60 9.11
CA GLN A 125 25.09 12.26 9.66
C GLN A 125 26.04 11.24 8.99
N PRO A 126 26.76 10.42 9.76
CA PRO A 126 27.61 9.38 9.20
C PRO A 126 26.76 8.23 8.67
N LEU A 127 26.74 8.03 7.34
CA LEU A 127 26.12 6.88 6.69
C LEU A 127 27.20 5.93 6.15
N ASP A 128 27.22 4.70 6.64
CA ASP A 128 28.08 3.64 6.12
C ASP A 128 27.45 2.94 4.89
N ASP A 129 28.27 2.23 4.11
CA ASP A 129 27.80 1.48 2.94
C ASP A 129 26.82 0.35 3.33
N GLU A 130 26.92 -0.15 4.57
CA GLU A 130 26.02 -1.16 5.09
C GLU A 130 24.60 -0.63 5.30
N THR A 131 24.44 0.64 5.69
CA THR A 131 23.14 1.32 5.80
C THR A 131 22.47 1.44 4.44
N ARG A 132 23.25 1.55 3.35
CA ARG A 132 22.71 1.53 1.99
C ARG A 132 22.22 0.14 1.60
N ALA A 133 22.99 -0.88 1.93
CA ALA A 133 22.72 -2.27 1.54
C ALA A 133 21.65 -2.98 2.39
N ARG A 134 21.38 -2.51 3.61
CA ARG A 134 20.49 -3.21 4.56
C ARG A 134 19.28 -2.35 4.92
N PRO A 135 18.07 -2.63 4.38
CA PRO A 135 16.84 -1.91 4.71
C PRO A 135 16.57 -1.76 6.21
N ALA A 136 16.89 -2.78 7.01
CA ALA A 136 16.76 -2.75 8.47
C ALA A 136 17.56 -1.63 9.17
N ARG A 137 18.55 -1.03 8.49
CA ARG A 137 19.35 0.09 9.01
C ARG A 137 18.80 1.46 8.60
N TRP A 138 17.84 1.53 7.69
CA TRP A 138 17.31 2.81 7.23
C TRP A 138 16.70 3.67 8.34
N PRO A 139 16.08 3.13 9.39
CA PRO A 139 15.63 3.94 10.53
C PRO A 139 16.74 4.74 11.26
N SER A 140 18.01 4.50 10.97
CA SER A 140 19.12 5.19 11.64
C SER A 140 19.35 6.64 11.18
N PHE A 141 18.69 7.09 10.11
CA PHE A 141 18.87 8.44 9.55
C PHE A 141 17.55 9.14 9.23
N GLU A 142 17.61 10.47 9.08
CA GLU A 142 16.42 11.28 8.85
C GLU A 142 15.69 10.88 7.55
N GLY A 143 14.38 10.65 7.66
CA GLY A 143 13.54 10.17 6.56
C GLY A 143 13.63 8.66 6.29
N GLY A 144 14.64 7.97 6.82
CA GLY A 144 14.88 6.56 6.57
C GLY A 144 13.86 5.62 7.22
N LEU A 145 13.28 5.99 8.37
CA LEU A 145 12.19 5.22 8.97
C LEU A 145 10.96 5.14 8.04
N ALA A 146 10.55 6.25 7.42
CA ALA A 146 9.41 6.25 6.52
C ALA A 146 9.66 5.36 5.28
N LEU A 147 10.89 5.36 4.76
CA LEU A 147 11.30 4.48 3.67
C LEU A 147 11.29 3.01 4.10
N TYR A 148 11.75 2.72 5.31
CA TYR A 148 11.72 1.37 5.86
C TYR A 148 10.29 0.86 6.04
N THR A 149 9.39 1.68 6.56
CA THR A 149 7.97 1.33 6.70
C THR A 149 7.33 1.01 5.35
N LEU A 150 7.58 1.82 4.31
CA LEU A 150 7.09 1.55 2.96
C LEU A 150 7.71 0.29 2.36
N PHE A 151 9.03 0.11 2.52
CA PHE A 151 9.73 -1.10 2.10
C PHE A 151 9.11 -2.34 2.72
N LYS A 152 8.86 -2.32 4.04
CA LYS A 152 8.23 -3.42 4.75
C LYS A 152 6.85 -3.72 4.21
N MET A 153 6.00 -2.70 4.02
CA MET A 153 4.68 -2.89 3.43
C MET A 153 4.76 -3.52 2.03
N TYR A 154 5.59 -3.00 1.12
CA TYR A 154 5.75 -3.60 -0.20
C TYR A 154 6.26 -5.05 -0.13
N HIS A 155 7.21 -5.32 0.77
CA HIS A 155 7.80 -6.64 0.94
C HIS A 155 6.74 -7.68 1.32
N ARG A 156 5.82 -7.33 2.22
CA ARG A 156 4.72 -8.24 2.61
C ARG A 156 3.71 -8.48 1.51
N LEU A 157 3.38 -7.44 0.76
CA LEU A 157 2.45 -7.56 -0.36
C LEU A 157 3.02 -8.43 -1.48
N VAL A 158 4.35 -8.51 -1.62
CA VAL A 158 5.02 -9.35 -2.62
C VAL A 158 5.15 -10.80 -2.14
N TYR A 159 5.59 -11.02 -0.90
CA TYR A 159 5.92 -12.38 -0.43
C TYR A 159 4.81 -13.09 0.34
N GLY A 160 3.75 -12.37 0.70
CA GLY A 160 2.76 -12.83 1.65
C GLY A 160 3.34 -12.92 3.06
N GLU A 161 2.71 -12.27 4.02
CA GLU A 161 2.92 -12.54 5.44
C GLU A 161 1.57 -12.95 6.03
N ASP A 162 1.53 -14.03 6.82
CA ASP A 162 0.34 -14.48 7.56
C ASP A 162 0.13 -13.61 8.80
N ASP A 163 0.01 -12.30 8.55
CA ASP A 163 -0.13 -11.27 9.56
C ASP A 163 -1.59 -10.82 9.63
N ALA A 164 -2.04 -10.44 10.82
CA ALA A 164 -3.36 -9.84 10.99
C ALA A 164 -3.49 -8.49 10.26
N TYR A 165 -4.73 -8.01 10.10
CA TYR A 165 -4.95 -6.62 9.71
C TYR A 165 -4.19 -5.67 10.65
N ARG A 166 -3.53 -4.68 10.05
CA ARG A 166 -2.71 -3.71 10.77
C ARG A 166 -2.77 -2.35 10.14
N SER A 167 -2.57 -1.34 10.99
CA SER A 167 -2.50 0.04 10.51
C SER A 167 -1.44 0.83 11.25
N SER A 168 -0.71 1.64 10.49
CA SER A 168 0.38 2.49 10.97
C SER A 168 0.29 3.89 10.36
N GLN A 169 1.08 4.84 10.86
CA GLN A 169 1.20 6.17 10.28
C GLN A 169 2.63 6.44 9.80
N CYS A 170 2.77 6.91 8.56
CA CYS A 170 4.06 7.29 8.01
C CYS A 170 4.02 8.70 7.38
N ARG A 171 5.15 9.41 7.40
CA ARG A 171 5.29 10.68 6.68
C ARG A 171 5.78 10.39 5.27
N THR A 172 5.04 10.88 4.28
CA THR A 172 5.41 10.81 2.86
C THR A 172 5.66 12.22 2.33
N SER A 173 6.11 12.33 1.08
CA SER A 173 6.19 13.62 0.37
C SER A 173 4.83 14.33 0.23
N GLN A 174 3.73 13.61 0.40
CA GLN A 174 2.36 14.15 0.40
C GLN A 174 1.84 14.46 1.82
N GLY A 175 2.72 14.45 2.83
CA GLY A 175 2.35 14.61 4.23
C GLY A 175 2.14 13.27 4.94
N ILE A 176 1.52 13.33 6.12
CA ILE A 176 1.22 12.15 6.93
C ILE A 176 0.18 11.29 6.19
N ARG A 177 0.39 9.98 6.19
CA ARG A 177 -0.51 8.96 5.63
C ARG A 177 -0.72 7.86 6.65
N GLU A 178 -1.95 7.38 6.73
CA GLU A 178 -2.30 6.12 7.39
C GLU A 178 -2.10 4.99 6.39
N ILE A 179 -1.31 3.99 6.78
CA ILE A 179 -1.16 2.74 6.05
C ILE A 179 -2.17 1.76 6.66
N HIS A 180 -3.00 1.16 5.82
CA HIS A 180 -3.92 0.09 6.21
C HIS A 180 -3.55 -1.15 5.39
N GLU A 181 -2.97 -2.16 6.02
CA GLU A 181 -2.55 -3.41 5.37
C GLU A 181 -3.58 -4.50 5.67
N PHE A 182 -4.06 -5.15 4.60
CA PHE A 182 -5.04 -6.22 4.64
C PHE A 182 -4.40 -7.48 4.08
N HIS A 183 -4.27 -8.49 4.94
CA HIS A 183 -3.85 -9.84 4.61
C HIS A 183 -5.04 -10.75 4.88
N LEU A 184 -5.90 -10.89 3.87
CA LEU A 184 -7.16 -11.63 3.97
C LEU A 184 -7.08 -12.87 3.08
N GLU A 185 -7.90 -13.88 3.36
CA GLU A 185 -8.06 -15.03 2.46
C GLU A 185 -8.48 -14.58 1.05
N GLU A 186 -9.29 -13.52 0.97
CA GLU A 186 -9.78 -12.95 -0.29
C GLU A 186 -8.72 -12.16 -1.08
N GLY A 187 -7.59 -11.83 -0.47
CA GLY A 187 -6.47 -11.14 -1.13
C GLY A 187 -5.65 -10.25 -0.20
N GLU A 188 -4.50 -9.83 -0.73
CA GLU A 188 -3.53 -8.99 -0.02
C GLU A 188 -3.37 -7.63 -0.69
N PHE A 189 -3.55 -6.56 0.08
CA PHE A 189 -3.46 -5.19 -0.41
C PHE A 189 -3.27 -4.21 0.73
N ALA A 190 -2.85 -2.99 0.41
CA ALA A 190 -2.74 -1.90 1.36
C ALA A 190 -3.36 -0.61 0.83
N PHE A 191 -3.83 0.25 1.73
CA PHE A 191 -4.19 1.62 1.43
C PHE A 191 -3.24 2.60 2.12
N LEU A 192 -2.77 3.60 1.38
CA LEU A 192 -2.19 4.82 1.93
C LEU A 192 -3.25 5.90 1.87
N ALA A 193 -3.91 6.14 2.99
CA ALA A 193 -4.98 7.12 3.12
C ALA A 193 -4.49 8.39 3.85
N PRO A 194 -5.01 9.58 3.51
CA PRO A 194 -4.78 10.77 4.31
C PRO A 194 -5.51 10.68 5.67
N PRO A 195 -4.95 11.20 6.77
CA PRO A 195 -5.52 11.06 8.10
C PRO A 195 -6.77 11.94 8.30
N GLY A 196 -7.73 11.42 9.07
CA GLY A 196 -8.88 12.19 9.56
C GLY A 196 -9.70 12.87 8.44
N ARG A 197 -9.94 14.18 8.57
CA ARG A 197 -10.78 14.97 7.65
C ARG A 197 -10.20 15.15 6.24
N HIS A 198 -8.91 14.88 6.06
CA HIS A 198 -8.24 15.03 4.77
C HIS A 198 -8.65 13.96 3.76
N PHE A 199 -9.34 12.92 4.22
CA PHE A 199 -9.89 11.83 3.40
C PHE A 199 -10.84 12.27 2.29
N ALA A 200 -11.54 13.38 2.45
CA ALA A 200 -12.48 13.87 1.46
C ALA A 200 -11.82 14.74 0.36
N THR A 201 -10.54 15.11 0.52
CA THR A 201 -9.90 16.12 -0.33
C THR A 201 -8.53 15.71 -0.85
N GLU A 202 -7.90 14.71 -0.25
CA GLU A 202 -6.58 14.24 -0.63
C GLU A 202 -6.65 12.82 -1.20
N ARG A 203 -5.72 12.53 -2.11
CA ARG A 203 -5.69 11.24 -2.79
C ARG A 203 -5.36 10.10 -1.82
N THR A 204 -6.15 9.04 -1.92
CA THR A 204 -5.88 7.74 -1.32
C THR A 204 -5.21 6.86 -2.37
N ARG A 205 -4.23 6.06 -1.96
CA ARG A 205 -3.57 5.10 -2.84
C ARG A 205 -3.86 3.68 -2.40
N LEU A 206 -4.48 2.90 -3.29
CA LEU A 206 -4.56 1.45 -3.18
C LEU A 206 -3.26 0.85 -3.73
N ILE A 207 -2.64 -0.08 -3.01
CA ILE A 207 -1.38 -0.71 -3.35
C ILE A 207 -1.58 -2.21 -3.27
N LEU A 208 -1.21 -2.93 -4.32
CA LEU A 208 -1.27 -4.38 -4.36
C LEU A 208 -0.21 -4.94 -5.31
N HIS A 209 0.23 -6.18 -5.08
CA HIS A 209 1.08 -6.91 -6.02
C HIS A 209 0.26 -7.29 -7.26
N GLU A 210 0.89 -7.45 -8.42
CA GLU A 210 0.18 -7.80 -9.67
C GLU A 210 -0.74 -9.01 -9.50
N SER A 211 -0.30 -10.02 -8.73
CA SER A 211 -1.05 -11.27 -8.52
C SER A 211 -2.36 -11.05 -7.77
N GLN A 212 -2.49 -9.91 -7.09
CA GLN A 212 -3.64 -9.51 -6.27
C GLN A 212 -4.65 -8.67 -7.06
N LEU A 213 -4.39 -8.36 -8.35
CA LEU A 213 -5.33 -7.61 -9.19
C LEU A 213 -6.68 -8.32 -9.33
N GLU A 214 -6.67 -9.61 -9.68
CA GLU A 214 -7.88 -10.40 -9.86
C GLU A 214 -8.59 -10.71 -8.53
N PRO A 215 -7.91 -11.16 -7.45
CA PRO A 215 -8.50 -11.30 -6.12
C PRO A 215 -9.19 -10.03 -5.63
N PHE A 216 -8.48 -8.89 -5.67
CA PHE A 216 -9.05 -7.61 -5.23
C PHE A 216 -10.24 -7.17 -6.08
N LYS A 217 -10.19 -7.39 -7.40
CA LYS A 217 -11.31 -7.10 -8.30
C LYS A 217 -12.57 -7.87 -7.90
N ARG A 218 -12.45 -9.17 -7.63
CA ARG A 218 -13.58 -10.00 -7.17
C ARG A 218 -14.11 -9.52 -5.83
N LEU A 219 -13.21 -9.22 -4.89
CA LEU A 219 -13.56 -8.72 -3.58
C LEU A 219 -14.35 -7.40 -3.65
N LEU A 220 -13.91 -6.46 -4.51
CA LEU A 220 -14.57 -5.18 -4.70
C LEU A 220 -15.95 -5.33 -5.37
N ILE A 221 -16.05 -6.17 -6.40
CA ILE A 221 -17.33 -6.45 -7.09
C ILE A 221 -18.34 -7.09 -6.13
N ALA A 222 -17.92 -8.05 -5.31
CA ALA A 222 -18.78 -8.68 -4.32
C ALA A 222 -19.27 -7.69 -3.23
N SER A 223 -18.53 -6.60 -3.02
CA SER A 223 -18.82 -5.59 -2.01
C SER A 223 -19.60 -4.38 -2.52
N ALA A 224 -19.55 -4.07 -3.82
CA ALA A 224 -20.14 -2.88 -4.43
C ALA A 224 -21.68 -2.77 -4.36
N PRO A 225 -22.49 -3.85 -4.53
CA PRO A 225 -23.95 -3.77 -4.57
C PRO A 225 -24.63 -3.24 -3.30
N LEU A 226 -23.89 -3.08 -2.21
CA LEU A 226 -24.41 -2.57 -0.92
C LEU A 226 -24.30 -1.05 -0.79
N PHE A 227 -23.63 -0.39 -1.73
CA PHE A 227 -23.31 1.04 -1.68
C PHE A 227 -23.81 1.82 -2.90
N GLU A 228 -24.40 1.12 -3.88
CA GLU A 228 -25.21 1.74 -4.91
C GLU A 228 -26.55 2.15 -4.31
N SER A 229 -26.85 3.45 -4.37
CA SER A 229 -28.19 3.95 -4.08
C SER A 229 -29.08 3.58 -5.27
N ALA A 230 -30.24 2.98 -5.01
CA ALA A 230 -31.32 2.90 -5.98
C ALA A 230 -31.69 4.29 -6.53
#